data_AF-A0A7K2M853-F1
#
_entry.id   AF-A0A7K2M853-F1
#
_cell.length_a   1.000
_cell.length_b   1.000
_cell.length_c   1.000
_cell.angle_alpha   90.00
_cell.angle_beta   90.00
_cell.angle_gamma   90.00
#
_symmetry.space_group_name_H-M   'P 1'
#
loop_
_entity.id
_entity.type
_entity.pdbx_description
1 polymer ?
#
loop_
_entity_poly.entity_id
_entity_poly.type
_entity_poly.pdbx_seq_one_letter_code
_entity_poly.pdbx_strand_id
1 'polypeptide(L)'
;GVHPRLGRALLDASGAGGGERVAEVVALLSEEAPREYGDDLAGAVRAARRGGDAYASRWRSEVRRLRGAVSAASGVAHSPARDSGAGATAEAGGIEAGGGVGPDTPAPRPLATTRPGTTRPSTARPGTARPGTARPGTARPDSAAVPTATSTDSPRIVPDQGGRGSDEWVAGVVGALTFPERVARWDGGSYVMASGTRAEPAEGSALRGVPWIVVAVADRPLGRAHARVRLAAAIDEDIARFAAGALYEERTEVRWSGGDVVARRVERLGAVELSARPLADPDPALVRAALLDGLRQEGLGLLRWSAEAEVLRQRLAFLHRRLGAPWPDVGDDALHARVAEWLEPELS
;
A
#
# COMPACT_ATOMS: atom_id res chain seq x y z
N GLY A 1 -17.78 25.27 4.66
CA GLY A 1 -17.72 24.11 5.57
C GLY A 1 -16.40 23.41 5.37
N VAL A 2 -15.91 22.66 6.36
CA VAL A 2 -14.65 21.90 6.22
C VAL A 2 -14.79 20.77 5.20
N HIS A 3 -13.66 20.36 4.63
CA HIS A 3 -13.62 19.21 3.73
C HIS A 3 -14.17 17.95 4.43
N PRO A 4 -14.94 17.06 3.75
CA PRO A 4 -15.57 15.90 4.40
C PRO A 4 -14.59 14.99 5.17
N ARG A 5 -13.36 14.81 4.65
CA ARG A 5 -12.32 14.03 5.34
C ARG A 5 -11.87 14.67 6.65
N LEU A 6 -11.69 16.00 6.67
CA LEU A 6 -11.35 16.74 7.88
C LEU A 6 -12.50 16.69 8.89
N GLY A 7 -13.75 16.79 8.43
CA GLY A 7 -14.93 16.62 9.29
C GLY A 7 -15.03 15.21 9.87
N ARG A 8 -14.73 14.17 9.09
CA ARG A 8 -14.70 12.80 9.57
C ARG A 8 -13.57 12.57 10.58
N ALA A 9 -12.36 13.05 10.29
CA ALA A 9 -11.23 12.98 11.22
C ALA A 9 -11.50 13.73 12.53
N LEU A 10 -12.19 14.88 12.47
CA LEU A 10 -12.66 15.62 13.65
C LEU A 10 -13.56 14.74 14.52
N LEU A 11 -14.53 14.04 13.94
CA LEU A 11 -15.43 13.17 14.69
C LEU A 11 -14.73 11.93 15.24
N ASP A 12 -13.90 11.28 14.42
CA ASP A 12 -13.22 10.03 14.78
C ASP A 12 -12.13 10.24 15.85
N ALA A 13 -11.41 11.36 15.81
CA ALA A 13 -10.33 11.65 16.76
C ALA A 13 -10.81 12.35 18.04
N SER A 14 -12.04 12.91 18.08
CA SER A 14 -12.55 13.66 19.25
C SER A 14 -12.99 12.78 20.43
N GLY A 15 -12.94 11.45 20.31
CA GLY A 15 -13.30 10.53 21.38
C GLY A 15 -12.47 10.75 22.65
N ALA A 16 -13.10 10.60 23.83
CA ALA A 16 -12.48 10.66 25.16
C ALA A 16 -11.85 12.00 25.60
N GLY A 17 -12.35 13.14 25.11
CA GLY A 17 -12.04 14.46 25.68
C GLY A 17 -10.93 15.27 24.97
N GLY A 18 -10.43 14.77 23.84
CA GLY A 18 -9.43 15.47 23.00
C GLY A 18 -10.00 16.50 22.02
N GLY A 19 -11.32 16.73 22.01
CA GLY A 19 -12.00 17.49 20.94
C GLY A 19 -11.51 18.92 20.70
N GLU A 20 -10.96 19.59 21.73
CA GLU A 20 -10.34 20.91 21.57
C GLU A 20 -9.06 20.85 20.72
N ARG A 21 -8.11 19.97 21.09
CA ARG A 21 -6.85 19.80 20.37
C ARG A 21 -7.09 19.27 18.94
N VAL A 22 -8.09 18.40 18.77
CA VAL A 22 -8.48 17.91 17.45
C VAL A 22 -9.03 19.05 16.59
N ALA A 23 -9.93 19.88 17.13
CA ALA A 23 -10.47 21.04 16.42
C ALA A 23 -9.37 22.04 16.03
N GLU A 24 -8.35 22.23 16.86
CA GLU A 24 -7.18 23.05 16.57
C GLU A 24 -6.38 22.56 15.36
N VAL A 25 -6.09 21.26 15.30
CA VAL A 25 -5.40 20.66 14.14
C VAL A 25 -6.27 20.75 12.89
N VAL A 26 -7.55 20.41 12.99
CA VAL A 26 -8.48 20.45 11.85
C VAL A 26 -8.67 21.88 11.32
N ALA A 27 -8.77 22.87 12.21
CA ALA A 27 -8.84 24.28 11.83
C ALA A 27 -7.57 24.72 11.07
N LEU A 28 -6.40 24.31 11.56
CA LEU A 28 -5.12 24.64 10.93
C LEU A 28 -4.99 24.03 9.53
N LEU A 29 -5.43 22.78 9.36
CA LEU A 29 -5.46 22.11 8.06
C LEU A 29 -6.52 22.70 7.11
N SER A 30 -7.58 23.32 7.64
CA SER A 30 -8.64 23.95 6.82
C SER A 30 -8.30 25.36 6.36
N GLU A 31 -7.52 26.13 7.12
CA GLU A 31 -7.20 27.55 6.83
C GLU A 31 -5.86 27.75 6.10
N GLU A 32 -5.13 26.65 5.84
CA GLU A 32 -3.76 26.63 5.31
C GLU A 32 -2.77 27.48 6.15
N ALA A 33 -1.98 26.81 6.99
CA ALA A 33 -1.01 27.49 7.85
C ALA A 33 0.05 28.28 7.05
N PRO A 34 0.49 29.45 7.58
CA PRO A 34 1.60 30.20 7.01
C PRO A 34 2.90 29.37 6.95
N ARG A 35 3.72 29.59 5.94
CA ARG A 35 4.95 28.79 5.71
C ARG A 35 6.01 29.02 6.78
N GLU A 36 6.00 30.19 7.40
CA GLU A 36 6.86 30.58 8.51
C GLU A 36 6.63 29.76 9.79
N TYR A 37 5.52 29.02 9.88
CA TYR A 37 5.26 28.14 11.02
C TYR A 37 6.07 26.83 10.97
N GLY A 38 6.78 26.58 9.87
CA GLY A 38 7.61 25.38 9.67
C GLY A 38 6.84 24.23 9.04
N ASP A 39 7.45 23.05 9.04
CA ASP A 39 6.92 21.83 8.43
C ASP A 39 6.41 20.79 9.42
N ASP A 40 6.61 20.99 10.72
CA ASP A 40 6.01 20.20 11.81
C ASP A 40 4.61 20.72 12.16
N LEU A 41 3.59 19.88 11.94
CA LEU A 41 2.18 20.18 12.20
C LEU A 41 1.91 20.52 13.67
N ALA A 42 2.55 19.82 14.61
CA ALA A 42 2.40 20.12 16.04
C ALA A 42 3.07 21.44 16.41
N GLY A 43 4.26 21.71 15.85
CA GLY A 43 4.93 23.00 15.90
C GLY A 43 4.08 24.15 15.36
N ALA A 44 3.39 23.93 14.24
CA ALA A 44 2.50 24.92 13.63
C ALA A 44 1.27 25.21 14.51
N VAL A 45 0.68 24.20 15.17
CA VAL A 45 -0.39 24.42 16.17
C VAL A 45 0.13 25.25 17.34
N ARG A 46 1.32 24.94 17.86
CA ARG A 46 1.94 25.72 18.94
C ARG A 46 2.24 27.16 18.51
N ALA A 47 2.65 27.39 17.27
CA ALA A 47 2.84 28.73 16.72
C ALA A 47 1.51 29.50 16.64
N ALA A 48 0.44 28.87 16.13
CA ALA A 48 -0.88 29.47 16.07
C ALA A 48 -1.43 29.85 17.47
N ARG A 49 -1.20 28.99 18.48
CA ARG A 49 -1.56 29.27 19.89
C ARG A 49 -0.79 30.46 20.48
N ARG A 50 0.51 30.60 20.18
CA ARG A 50 1.30 31.77 20.61
C ARG A 50 0.73 33.07 20.02
N GLY A 51 0.20 32.99 18.80
CA GLY A 51 -0.44 34.10 18.11
C GLY A 51 0.55 35.18 17.68
N GLY A 52 0.06 36.41 17.54
CA GLY A 52 0.86 37.57 17.10
C GLY A 52 0.67 37.95 15.63
N ASP A 53 -0.22 37.26 14.90
CA ASP A 53 -0.53 37.55 13.51
C ASP A 53 -2.03 37.47 13.20
N ALA A 54 -2.39 37.89 11.98
CA ALA A 54 -3.77 37.86 11.49
C ALA A 54 -4.30 36.43 11.30
N TYR A 55 -3.41 35.46 11.04
CA TYR A 55 -3.77 34.05 10.85
C TYR A 55 -4.31 33.45 12.15
N ALA A 56 -3.64 33.65 13.27
CA ALA A 56 -4.03 33.12 14.58
C ALA A 56 -5.44 33.56 15.00
N SER A 57 -5.88 34.77 14.62
CA SER A 57 -7.23 35.27 14.91
C SER A 57 -8.31 34.57 14.08
N ARG A 58 -8.04 34.29 12.80
CA ARG A 58 -8.92 33.50 11.93
C ARG A 58 -9.00 32.06 12.41
N TRP A 59 -7.84 31.45 12.67
CA TRP A 59 -7.71 30.11 13.22
C TRP A 59 -8.49 29.93 14.53
N ARG A 60 -8.38 30.83 15.50
CA ARG A 60 -9.19 30.79 16.75
C ARG A 60 -10.69 30.87 16.52
N SER A 61 -11.12 31.59 15.49
CA SER A 61 -12.55 31.68 15.14
C SER A 61 -13.04 30.38 14.52
N GLU A 62 -12.21 29.76 13.69
CA GLU A 62 -12.46 28.44 13.10
C GLU A 62 -12.52 27.35 14.17
N VAL A 63 -11.58 27.32 15.12
CA VAL A 63 -11.59 26.38 16.25
C VAL A 63 -12.88 26.47 17.05
N ARG A 64 -13.34 27.68 17.38
CA ARG A 64 -14.62 27.89 18.09
C ARG A 64 -15.81 27.35 17.28
N ARG A 65 -15.83 27.59 15.97
CA ARG A 65 -16.88 27.09 15.07
C ARG A 65 -16.91 25.56 15.06
N LEU A 66 -15.75 24.91 14.90
CA LEU A 66 -15.63 23.45 14.85
C LEU A 66 -16.02 22.79 16.18
N ARG A 67 -15.59 23.36 17.31
CA ARG A 67 -16.02 22.90 18.64
C ARG A 67 -17.54 22.98 18.80
N GLY A 68 -18.14 24.10 18.41
CA GLY A 68 -19.60 24.26 18.40
C GLY A 68 -20.31 23.20 17.57
N ALA A 69 -19.76 22.88 16.38
CA ALA A 69 -20.31 21.84 15.51
C ALA A 69 -20.20 20.43 16.11
N VAL A 70 -19.06 20.09 16.74
CA VAL A 70 -18.89 18.79 17.43
C VAL A 70 -19.82 18.67 18.62
N SER A 71 -19.92 19.71 19.47
CA SER A 71 -20.84 19.71 20.60
C SER A 71 -22.31 19.56 20.18
N ALA A 72 -22.71 20.21 19.08
CA ALA A 72 -24.04 20.06 18.51
C ALA A 72 -24.29 18.63 17.98
N ALA A 73 -23.27 18.02 17.33
CA ALA A 73 -23.36 16.65 16.82
C ALA A 73 -23.35 15.57 17.93
N SER A 74 -22.65 15.82 19.05
CA SER A 74 -22.55 14.88 20.19
C SER A 74 -23.76 14.89 21.12
N GLY A 75 -24.74 15.78 20.93
CA GLY A 75 -26.03 15.68 21.62
C GLY A 75 -25.97 15.87 23.15
N VAL A 76 -25.02 16.65 23.68
CA VAL A 76 -25.22 17.22 25.03
C VAL A 76 -26.24 18.34 24.89
N ALA A 77 -27.51 17.96 24.89
CA ALA A 77 -28.62 18.89 25.01
C ALA A 77 -28.48 19.60 26.37
N HIS A 78 -27.89 20.80 26.37
CA HIS A 78 -28.21 21.77 27.40
C HIS A 78 -29.67 22.17 27.15
N SER A 79 -30.60 21.45 27.78
CA SER A 79 -31.98 21.91 27.89
C SER A 79 -31.93 23.32 28.45
N PRO A 80 -32.35 24.36 27.72
CA PRO A 80 -32.67 25.61 28.39
C PRO A 80 -33.82 25.26 29.33
N ALA A 81 -33.63 25.55 30.62
CA ALA A 81 -34.69 25.43 31.62
C ALA A 81 -35.96 26.09 31.06
N ARG A 82 -36.95 25.27 30.71
CA ARG A 82 -38.28 25.74 30.41
C ARG A 82 -38.95 26.01 31.73
N ASP A 83 -38.96 27.27 32.11
CA ASP A 83 -39.92 27.77 33.08
C ASP A 83 -41.29 27.87 32.36
N SER A 84 -42.20 27.00 32.80
CA SER A 84 -43.63 27.22 33.04
C SER A 84 -44.45 28.07 32.07
N GLY A 85 -45.51 27.48 31.48
CA GLY A 85 -46.66 28.23 30.95
C GLY A 85 -47.65 27.41 30.12
N ALA A 86 -48.79 27.08 30.72
CA ALA A 86 -49.87 26.25 30.22
C ALA A 86 -50.68 26.84 29.03
N GLY A 87 -51.47 25.97 28.36
CA GLY A 87 -52.62 26.40 27.56
C GLY A 87 -53.00 25.43 26.43
N ALA A 88 -54.03 24.62 26.67
CA ALA A 88 -54.64 23.70 25.71
C ALA A 88 -55.40 24.42 24.58
N THR A 89 -55.58 23.75 23.43
CA THR A 89 -56.90 23.36 22.87
C THR A 89 -56.74 22.60 21.55
N ALA A 90 -57.60 21.61 21.37
CA ALA A 90 -57.77 20.80 20.18
C ALA A 90 -58.66 21.52 19.15
N GLU A 91 -58.48 21.22 17.85
CA GLU A 91 -59.60 20.90 16.96
C GLU A 91 -59.14 20.30 15.63
N ALA A 92 -60.09 19.58 15.03
CA ALA A 92 -59.96 18.53 14.03
C ALA A 92 -60.29 18.96 12.60
N GLY A 93 -60.00 18.07 11.64
CA GLY A 93 -60.55 18.02 10.28
C GLY A 93 -59.50 18.29 9.20
N GLY A 94 -59.26 17.48 8.16
CA GLY A 94 -59.91 16.27 7.65
C GLY A 94 -59.75 16.24 6.11
N ILE A 95 -59.40 15.05 5.57
CA ILE A 95 -59.69 14.51 4.21
C ILE A 95 -59.00 15.25 3.03
N GLU A 96 -58.20 14.64 2.13
CA GLU A 96 -58.47 13.69 1.03
C GLU A 96 -57.10 13.13 0.54
N ALA A 97 -56.88 11.81 0.37
CA ALA A 97 -57.37 10.84 -0.62
C ALA A 97 -56.69 10.91 -2.01
N GLY A 98 -56.15 9.76 -2.43
CA GLY A 98 -55.71 9.43 -3.79
C GLY A 98 -54.20 9.12 -3.89
N GLY A 99 -53.72 7.93 -4.23
CA GLY A 99 -54.33 6.68 -4.66
C GLY A 99 -53.34 5.93 -5.56
N GLY A 100 -52.99 4.68 -5.17
CA GLY A 100 -52.45 3.59 -6.01
C GLY A 100 -51.17 3.85 -6.83
N VAL A 101 -50.39 2.88 -7.33
CA VAL A 101 -50.40 1.41 -7.38
C VAL A 101 -48.94 1.02 -7.64
N GLY A 102 -48.45 -0.05 -7.04
CA GLY A 102 -47.38 -0.87 -7.61
C GLY A 102 -47.81 -2.34 -7.49
N PRO A 103 -46.99 -3.32 -7.90
CA PRO A 103 -45.87 -3.29 -8.84
C PRO A 103 -46.12 -4.25 -10.03
N ASP A 104 -45.22 -4.35 -11.01
CA ASP A 104 -44.97 -5.67 -11.61
C ASP A 104 -43.66 -5.73 -12.42
N THR A 105 -42.90 -6.77 -12.09
CA THR A 105 -41.71 -7.28 -12.80
C THR A 105 -42.16 -8.32 -13.81
N PRO A 106 -41.45 -8.51 -14.93
CA PRO A 106 -40.97 -9.88 -15.17
C PRO A 106 -39.53 -9.97 -15.68
N ALA A 107 -38.98 -11.16 -15.40
CA ALA A 107 -37.61 -11.63 -15.55
C ALA A 107 -37.23 -12.00 -17.02
N PRO A 108 -35.96 -12.41 -17.27
CA PRO A 108 -35.33 -12.39 -18.60
C PRO A 108 -35.47 -13.70 -19.40
N ARG A 109 -35.23 -13.60 -20.72
CA ARG A 109 -35.04 -14.74 -21.65
C ARG A 109 -33.56 -14.89 -22.02
N PRO A 110 -32.95 -16.10 -21.95
CA PRO A 110 -31.65 -16.36 -22.55
C PRO A 110 -31.79 -16.98 -23.95
N LEU A 111 -30.91 -16.57 -24.87
CA LEU A 111 -30.76 -17.15 -26.20
C LEU A 111 -29.42 -17.87 -26.33
N ALA A 112 -29.53 -19.10 -26.85
CA ALA A 112 -28.61 -19.80 -27.74
C ALA A 112 -27.23 -20.26 -27.23
N THR A 113 -27.20 -21.57 -26.99
CA THR A 113 -26.07 -22.49 -26.96
C THR A 113 -25.38 -22.59 -28.32
N THR A 114 -24.04 -22.52 -28.38
CA THR A 114 -23.24 -23.04 -29.50
C THR A 114 -22.25 -24.08 -29.00
N ARG A 115 -22.34 -25.27 -29.62
CA ARG A 115 -21.47 -26.45 -29.46
C ARG A 115 -20.02 -26.15 -29.86
N PRO A 116 -19.01 -26.74 -29.20
CA PRO A 116 -17.69 -26.93 -29.78
C PRO A 116 -17.60 -28.26 -30.53
N GLY A 117 -17.11 -28.21 -31.77
CA GLY A 117 -16.78 -29.37 -32.59
C GLY A 117 -15.52 -30.08 -32.08
N THR A 118 -15.59 -31.40 -32.07
CA THR A 118 -14.54 -32.34 -31.67
C THR A 118 -13.63 -32.66 -32.85
N THR A 119 -12.31 -32.54 -32.69
CA THR A 119 -11.34 -33.33 -33.46
C THR A 119 -10.08 -33.64 -32.63
N ARG A 120 -10.00 -34.88 -32.15
CA ARG A 120 -8.76 -35.71 -32.08
C ARG A 120 -8.60 -36.40 -33.46
N PRO A 121 -7.49 -37.08 -33.82
CA PRO A 121 -6.43 -37.65 -32.99
C PRO A 121 -4.99 -37.34 -33.52
N SER A 122 -3.91 -37.64 -32.81
CA SER A 122 -3.19 -38.91 -33.03
C SER A 122 -2.05 -39.08 -32.02
N THR A 123 -1.91 -40.34 -31.61
CA THR A 123 -0.96 -40.93 -30.70
C THR A 123 0.42 -41.15 -31.33
N ALA A 124 1.48 -40.73 -30.64
CA ALA A 124 2.78 -41.41 -30.70
C ALA A 124 3.62 -41.11 -29.43
N ARG A 125 3.88 -42.18 -28.67
CA ARG A 125 4.97 -42.36 -27.69
C ARG A 125 5.63 -43.70 -28.09
N PRO A 126 6.83 -44.09 -27.62
CA PRO A 126 7.69 -43.42 -26.65
C PRO A 126 9.20 -43.43 -27.00
N GLY A 127 9.97 -42.59 -26.32
CA GLY A 127 11.43 -42.70 -26.22
C GLY A 127 11.85 -42.39 -24.79
N THR A 128 12.16 -43.43 -24.03
CA THR A 128 12.61 -43.38 -22.63
C THR A 128 14.06 -42.90 -22.54
N ALA A 129 14.30 -41.80 -21.83
CA ALA A 129 15.61 -41.49 -21.27
C ALA A 129 15.47 -41.43 -19.73
N ARG A 130 16.26 -42.26 -19.06
CA ARG A 130 16.32 -42.36 -17.60
C ARG A 130 17.07 -41.16 -17.00
N PRO A 131 16.75 -40.76 -15.76
CA PRO A 131 17.42 -39.66 -15.07
C PRO A 131 18.84 -40.07 -14.65
N GLY A 132 19.82 -39.23 -14.95
CA GLY A 132 21.14 -39.31 -14.35
C GLY A 132 21.07 -38.90 -12.88
N THR A 133 21.34 -39.85 -12.00
CA THR A 133 21.47 -39.64 -10.55
C THR A 133 22.65 -38.74 -10.25
N ALA A 134 22.40 -37.46 -9.97
CA ALA A 134 23.37 -36.61 -9.27
C ALA A 134 23.18 -36.80 -7.76
N ARG A 135 24.13 -37.51 -7.15
CA ARG A 135 24.28 -37.60 -5.70
C ARG A 135 24.43 -36.20 -5.09
N PRO A 136 23.76 -35.91 -3.96
CA PRO A 136 24.01 -34.70 -3.19
C PRO A 136 25.41 -34.79 -2.57
N GLY A 137 26.24 -33.77 -2.82
CA GLY A 137 27.50 -33.59 -2.13
C GLY A 137 27.22 -33.35 -0.64
N THR A 138 27.65 -34.29 0.19
CA THR A 138 27.71 -34.14 1.65
C THR A 138 28.80 -33.12 1.99
N ALA A 139 28.44 -31.85 2.09
CA ALA A 139 29.22 -30.88 2.84
C ALA A 139 28.75 -30.92 4.30
N ARG A 140 29.58 -31.50 5.17
CA ARG A 140 29.50 -31.33 6.62
C ARG A 140 29.64 -29.83 6.93
N PRO A 141 28.76 -29.23 7.75
CA PRO A 141 29.14 -28.04 8.48
C PRO A 141 29.89 -28.50 9.74
N ASP A 142 31.15 -28.10 9.86
CA ASP A 142 31.86 -28.14 11.11
C ASP A 142 31.15 -27.19 12.10
N SER A 143 30.59 -27.80 13.15
CA SER A 143 30.27 -27.09 14.40
C SER A 143 31.57 -26.66 15.06
N ALA A 144 31.84 -25.36 15.12
CA ALA A 144 32.32 -24.71 16.34
C ALA A 144 32.56 -23.21 16.12
N ALA A 145 31.75 -22.44 16.86
CA ALA A 145 32.04 -21.15 17.49
C ALA A 145 30.94 -20.14 17.16
N VAL A 146 29.88 -20.20 17.96
CA VAL A 146 28.96 -19.10 18.19
C VAL A 146 29.73 -18.02 18.95
N PRO A 147 30.02 -16.84 18.38
CA PRO A 147 30.21 -15.68 19.22
C PRO A 147 28.81 -15.28 19.70
N THR A 148 28.60 -15.42 21.00
CA THR A 148 27.46 -14.90 21.74
C THR A 148 27.38 -13.40 21.47
N ALA A 149 26.65 -13.01 20.43
CA ALA A 149 26.28 -11.63 20.21
C ALA A 149 25.31 -11.28 21.33
N THR A 150 25.87 -10.61 22.33
CA THR A 150 25.18 -9.83 23.34
C THR A 150 23.93 -9.23 22.72
N SER A 151 22.78 -9.56 23.32
CA SER A 151 21.51 -8.91 23.06
C SER A 151 21.72 -7.41 23.21
N THR A 152 22.02 -6.75 22.09
CA THR A 152 21.94 -5.30 22.02
C THR A 152 20.46 -5.03 21.95
N ASP A 153 19.92 -4.82 23.14
CA ASP A 153 18.66 -4.16 23.43
C ASP A 153 18.54 -2.97 22.48
N SER A 154 17.91 -3.22 21.32
CA SER A 154 17.42 -2.15 20.46
C SER A 154 16.45 -1.41 21.37
N PRO A 155 16.68 -0.12 21.67
CA PRO A 155 15.83 0.56 22.63
C PRO A 155 14.42 0.47 22.08
N ARG A 156 13.59 -0.37 22.72
CA ARG A 156 12.16 -0.28 22.59
C ARG A 156 11.86 1.10 23.15
N ILE A 157 11.81 2.09 22.26
CA ILE A 157 11.04 3.30 22.51
C ILE A 157 9.60 2.77 22.56
N VAL A 158 9.22 2.26 23.72
CA VAL A 158 7.83 2.12 24.11
C VAL A 158 7.32 3.55 24.04
N PRO A 159 6.39 3.91 23.14
CA PRO A 159 5.81 5.23 23.19
C PRO A 159 5.15 5.35 24.56
N ASP A 160 5.56 6.39 25.27
CA ASP A 160 4.97 6.83 26.51
C ASP A 160 3.44 6.77 26.38
N GLN A 161 2.80 5.87 27.16
CA GLN A 161 1.34 5.86 27.28
C GLN A 161 0.84 7.20 27.85
N GLY A 162 1.71 8.03 28.43
CA GLY A 162 1.50 9.43 28.82
C GLY A 162 1.47 10.45 27.68
N GLY A 163 1.77 10.04 26.44
CA GLY A 163 1.74 10.89 25.24
C GLY A 163 0.39 10.92 24.51
N ARG A 164 -0.58 10.07 24.88
CA ARG A 164 -1.92 10.06 24.27
C ARG A 164 -2.64 11.37 24.62
N GLY A 165 -2.59 12.30 23.67
CA GLY A 165 -3.13 13.65 23.81
C GLY A 165 -2.10 14.76 23.61
N SER A 166 -0.79 14.48 23.51
CA SER A 166 0.19 15.52 23.14
C SER A 166 -0.16 16.14 21.79
N ASP A 167 0.33 17.35 21.53
CA ASP A 167 0.07 18.03 20.25
C ASP A 167 0.61 17.20 19.08
N GLU A 168 1.75 16.53 19.26
CA GLU A 168 2.37 15.63 18.31
C GLU A 168 1.47 14.43 17.99
N TRP A 169 0.95 13.77 19.03
CA TRP A 169 0.08 12.61 18.86
C TRP A 169 -1.23 13.00 18.18
N VAL A 170 -1.86 14.09 18.61
CA VAL A 170 -3.13 14.56 18.02
C VAL A 170 -2.92 15.01 16.57
N ALA A 171 -1.84 15.74 16.28
CA ALA A 171 -1.47 16.12 14.92
C ALA A 171 -1.27 14.90 14.02
N GLY A 172 -0.56 13.89 14.53
CA GLY A 172 -0.32 12.62 13.87
C GLY A 172 -1.61 11.86 13.53
N VAL A 173 -2.48 11.64 14.53
CA VAL A 173 -3.75 10.92 14.37
C VAL A 173 -4.69 11.64 13.41
N VAL A 174 -4.90 12.95 13.61
CA VAL A 174 -5.79 13.73 12.73
C VAL A 174 -5.26 13.76 11.31
N GLY A 175 -3.95 13.97 11.12
CA GLY A 175 -3.31 13.93 9.82
C GLY A 175 -3.50 12.58 9.13
N ALA A 176 -3.23 11.48 9.84
CA ALA A 176 -3.29 10.12 9.29
C ALA A 176 -4.72 9.73 8.91
N LEU A 177 -5.72 10.06 9.73
CA LEU A 177 -7.14 9.83 9.42
C LEU A 177 -7.63 10.68 8.25
N THR A 178 -7.09 11.89 8.09
CA THR A 178 -7.48 12.78 6.99
C THR A 178 -6.84 12.34 5.67
N PHE A 179 -5.58 11.89 5.70
CA PHE A 179 -4.77 11.59 4.53
C PHE A 179 -4.10 10.20 4.62
N PRO A 180 -4.88 9.11 4.68
CA PRO A 180 -4.32 7.76 4.81
C PRO A 180 -3.40 7.39 3.65
N GLU A 181 -3.68 7.88 2.43
CA GLU A 181 -2.81 7.67 1.26
C GLU A 181 -1.47 8.43 1.32
N ARG A 182 -1.31 9.35 2.28
CA ARG A 182 -0.12 10.17 2.52
C ARG A 182 0.63 9.78 3.81
N VAL A 183 0.23 8.70 4.45
CA VAL A 183 1.06 8.00 5.43
C VAL A 183 2.32 7.52 4.72
N ALA A 184 3.49 7.81 5.29
CA ALA A 184 4.76 7.66 4.60
C ALA A 184 5.85 7.08 5.50
N ARG A 185 6.69 6.22 4.92
CA ARG A 185 7.83 5.59 5.60
C ARG A 185 9.14 6.06 5.00
N TRP A 186 10.14 6.29 5.85
CA TRP A 186 11.49 6.63 5.44
C TRP A 186 12.18 5.45 4.73
N ASP A 187 12.75 5.67 3.54
CA ASP A 187 13.45 4.65 2.75
C ASP A 187 14.99 4.76 2.77
N GLY A 188 15.53 5.70 3.57
CA GLY A 188 16.97 5.98 3.62
C GLY A 188 17.38 7.28 2.92
N GLY A 189 16.53 7.84 2.05
CA GLY A 189 16.77 9.15 1.43
C GLY A 189 15.53 10.03 1.28
N SER A 190 14.36 9.40 1.14
CA SER A 190 13.06 10.05 0.95
C SER A 190 11.98 9.32 1.74
N TYR A 191 10.79 9.88 1.78
CA TYR A 191 9.60 9.20 2.26
C TYR A 191 8.86 8.57 1.08
N VAL A 192 8.51 7.30 1.17
CA VAL A 192 7.53 6.66 0.28
C VAL A 192 6.17 6.77 0.93
N MET A 193 5.22 7.48 0.31
CA MET A 193 3.83 7.51 0.77
C MET A 193 3.10 6.23 0.37
N ALA A 194 2.02 5.88 1.09
CA ALA A 194 1.16 4.75 0.78
C ALA A 194 0.57 4.83 -0.65
N SER A 195 0.37 6.03 -1.18
CA SER A 195 0.01 6.29 -2.58
C SER A 195 1.10 5.97 -3.62
N GLY A 196 2.34 5.68 -3.21
CA GLY A 196 3.50 5.42 -4.06
C GLY A 196 4.29 6.67 -4.47
N THR A 197 3.77 7.86 -4.19
CA THR A 197 4.53 9.09 -4.43
C THR A 197 5.61 9.25 -3.36
N ARG A 198 6.82 9.58 -3.80
CA ARG A 198 7.92 9.95 -2.90
C ARG A 198 7.85 11.41 -2.47
N ALA A 199 8.20 11.69 -1.23
CA ALA A 199 8.23 13.03 -0.66
C ALA A 199 9.52 13.30 0.12
N GLU A 200 9.99 14.54 0.11
CA GLU A 200 11.20 14.96 0.81
C GLU A 200 10.92 16.15 1.74
N PRO A 201 11.31 16.08 3.02
CA PRO A 201 11.29 17.23 3.91
C PRO A 201 12.41 18.21 3.54
N ALA A 202 12.31 19.44 4.06
CA ALA A 202 13.35 20.44 3.85
C ALA A 202 14.70 20.01 4.46
N GLU A 203 15.79 20.50 3.88
CA GLU A 203 17.15 20.32 4.41
C GLU A 203 17.23 21.00 5.79
N GLY A 204 17.36 20.21 6.86
CA GLY A 204 17.32 20.68 8.26
C GLY A 204 16.00 20.44 9.00
N SER A 205 15.00 19.86 8.35
CA SER A 205 13.76 19.45 9.02
C SER A 205 14.01 18.40 10.11
N ALA A 206 13.38 18.57 11.27
CA ALA A 206 13.37 17.57 12.34
C ALA A 206 12.62 16.29 11.96
N LEU A 207 11.79 16.33 10.90
CA LEU A 207 11.08 15.16 10.40
C LEU A 207 11.99 14.24 9.60
N ARG A 208 13.19 14.67 9.19
CA ARG A 208 14.07 13.86 8.35
C ARG A 208 14.60 12.65 9.11
N GLY A 209 14.43 11.45 8.53
CA GLY A 209 14.88 10.20 9.14
C GLY A 209 13.95 9.66 10.23
N VAL A 210 12.86 10.36 10.57
CA VAL A 210 11.80 9.81 11.42
C VAL A 210 11.17 8.62 10.68
N PRO A 211 11.02 7.43 11.29
CA PRO A 211 10.60 6.24 10.57
C PRO A 211 9.27 6.40 9.81
N TRP A 212 8.30 7.08 10.43
CA TRP A 212 6.96 7.27 9.91
C TRP A 212 6.49 8.70 10.08
N ILE A 213 5.88 9.23 9.02
CA ILE A 213 5.20 10.53 9.03
C ILE A 213 3.85 10.43 8.32
N VAL A 214 2.97 11.38 8.57
CA VAL A 214 1.86 11.69 7.66
C VAL A 214 2.08 13.05 7.03
N VAL A 215 1.99 13.12 5.70
CA VAL A 215 2.15 14.36 4.94
C VAL A 215 0.79 15.03 4.76
N ALA A 216 0.55 16.13 5.48
CA ALA A 216 -0.68 16.89 5.38
C ALA A 216 -0.68 17.80 4.15
N VAL A 217 0.43 18.51 3.92
CA VAL A 217 0.60 19.41 2.78
C VAL A 217 1.91 19.08 2.08
N ALA A 218 1.84 18.87 0.77
CA ALA A 218 2.99 18.75 -0.09
C ALA A 218 2.73 19.46 -1.41
N ASP A 219 3.77 20.04 -1.99
CA ASP A 219 3.75 20.53 -3.37
C ASP A 219 4.71 19.69 -4.23
N ARG A 220 4.37 19.54 -5.51
CA ARG A 220 5.28 18.93 -6.49
C ARG A 220 5.66 19.99 -7.52
N PRO A 221 6.79 20.69 -7.33
CA PRO A 221 7.29 21.62 -8.33
C PRO A 221 7.49 20.89 -9.67
N LEU A 222 7.19 21.58 -10.77
CA LEU A 222 7.40 21.04 -12.12
C LEU A 222 8.88 20.64 -12.30
N GLY A 223 9.12 19.45 -12.84
CA GLY A 223 10.46 18.92 -13.06
C GLY A 223 11.11 18.23 -11.84
N ARG A 224 10.42 18.11 -10.70
CA ARG A 224 10.90 17.30 -9.56
C ARG A 224 10.27 15.91 -9.54
N ALA A 225 11.10 14.89 -9.34
CA ALA A 225 10.67 13.50 -9.20
C ALA A 225 9.95 13.23 -7.86
N HIS A 226 10.28 13.99 -6.81
CA HIS A 226 9.74 13.86 -5.47
C HIS A 226 8.90 15.08 -5.10
N ALA A 227 7.81 14.85 -4.36
CA ALA A 227 7.05 15.92 -3.74
C ALA A 227 7.88 16.56 -2.61
N ARG A 228 7.69 17.84 -2.35
CA ARG A 228 8.29 18.51 -1.20
C ARG A 228 7.26 18.56 -0.07
N VAL A 229 7.66 18.09 1.11
CA VAL A 229 6.84 18.20 2.31
C VAL A 229 6.78 19.66 2.74
N ARG A 230 5.57 20.17 2.96
CA ARG A 230 5.31 21.52 3.47
C ARG A 230 4.77 21.50 4.89
N LEU A 231 4.00 20.47 5.22
CA LEU A 231 3.46 20.26 6.56
C LEU A 231 3.23 18.77 6.77
N ALA A 232 3.72 18.23 7.87
CA ALA A 232 3.61 16.82 8.22
C ALA A 232 3.68 16.63 9.75
N ALA A 233 3.30 15.45 10.21
CA ALA A 233 3.45 15.05 11.62
C ALA A 233 4.18 13.72 11.69
N ALA A 234 5.06 13.58 12.67
CA ALA A 234 5.60 12.28 13.05
C ALA A 234 4.48 11.40 13.60
N ILE A 235 4.48 10.12 13.21
CA ILE A 235 3.55 9.11 13.74
C ILE A 235 4.34 7.86 14.08
N ASP A 236 3.75 6.99 14.90
CA ASP A 236 4.24 5.64 15.06
C ASP A 236 3.65 4.70 14.00
N GLU A 237 4.19 3.48 13.93
CA GLU A 237 3.73 2.46 12.98
C GLU A 237 2.31 1.97 13.29
N ASP A 238 1.87 2.04 14.55
CA ASP A 238 0.54 1.61 14.96
C ASP A 238 -0.54 2.57 14.42
N ILE A 239 -0.30 3.88 14.51
CA ILE A 239 -1.14 4.93 13.90
C ILE A 239 -1.12 4.77 12.38
N ALA A 240 0.05 4.52 11.77
CA ALA A 240 0.18 4.31 10.34
C ALA A 240 -0.68 3.14 9.86
N ARG A 241 -0.56 1.97 10.51
CA ARG A 241 -1.35 0.77 10.23
C ARG A 241 -2.84 0.97 10.48
N PHE A 242 -3.19 1.65 11.57
CA PHE A 242 -4.59 1.92 11.90
C PHE A 242 -5.25 2.81 10.85
N ALA A 243 -4.64 3.96 10.54
CA ALA A 243 -5.23 4.95 9.65
C ALA A 243 -5.26 4.50 8.19
N ALA A 244 -4.17 3.87 7.71
CA ALA A 244 -4.07 3.40 6.33
C ALA A 244 -4.40 1.91 6.18
N GLY A 245 -5.02 1.28 7.17
CA GLY A 245 -5.33 -0.16 7.17
C GLY A 245 -6.19 -0.62 5.98
N ALA A 246 -7.01 0.27 5.41
CA ALA A 246 -7.75 -0.01 4.18
C ALA A 246 -6.85 -0.21 2.94
N LEU A 247 -5.57 0.20 3.00
CA LEU A 247 -4.55 0.00 1.98
C LEU A 247 -3.63 -1.19 2.29
N TYR A 248 -3.87 -1.90 3.40
CA TYR A 248 -3.06 -3.06 3.76
C TYR A 248 -3.28 -4.19 2.76
N GLU A 249 -2.17 -4.71 2.23
CA GLU A 249 -2.18 -5.89 1.38
C GLU A 249 -1.05 -6.82 1.81
N GLU A 250 -1.31 -8.11 1.73
CA GLU A 250 -0.31 -9.13 1.86
C GLU A 250 -0.27 -9.96 0.58
N ARG A 251 0.92 -10.08 -0.04
CA ARG A 251 1.07 -10.73 -1.33
C ARG A 251 2.31 -11.61 -1.37
N THR A 252 2.21 -12.74 -2.07
CA THR A 252 3.35 -13.54 -2.48
C THR A 252 3.95 -12.98 -3.76
N GLU A 253 5.25 -12.66 -3.71
CA GLU A 253 6.02 -12.24 -4.87
C GLU A 253 7.08 -13.30 -5.18
N VAL A 254 7.01 -13.87 -6.38
CA VAL A 254 8.04 -14.74 -6.94
C VAL A 254 8.48 -14.13 -8.26
N ARG A 255 9.73 -13.69 -8.32
CA ARG A 255 10.27 -13.00 -9.50
C ARG A 255 11.73 -13.33 -9.70
N TRP A 256 12.20 -13.17 -10.93
CA TRP A 256 13.63 -13.16 -11.21
C TRP A 256 14.26 -11.85 -10.72
N SER A 257 15.41 -11.94 -10.08
CA SER A 257 16.15 -10.78 -9.59
C SER A 257 17.62 -11.12 -9.39
N GLY A 258 18.52 -10.38 -10.06
CA GLY A 258 19.96 -10.51 -9.82
C GLY A 258 20.51 -11.91 -10.07
N GLY A 259 20.02 -12.59 -11.11
CA GLY A 259 20.49 -13.93 -11.48
C GLY A 259 19.83 -15.10 -10.74
N ASP A 260 18.83 -14.86 -9.89
CA ASP A 260 18.14 -15.94 -9.16
C ASP A 260 16.62 -15.67 -9.00
N VAL A 261 15.87 -16.71 -8.65
CA VAL A 261 14.46 -16.61 -8.27
C VAL A 261 14.36 -16.14 -6.83
N VAL A 262 13.77 -14.98 -6.63
CA VAL A 262 13.45 -14.45 -5.31
C VAL A 262 11.97 -14.70 -5.03
N ALA A 263 11.70 -15.55 -4.05
CA ALA A 263 10.36 -15.83 -3.53
C ALA A 263 10.20 -15.25 -2.13
N ARG A 264 9.21 -14.37 -1.94
CA ARG A 264 8.98 -13.68 -0.68
C ARG A 264 7.49 -13.41 -0.44
N ARG A 265 7.08 -13.47 0.83
CA ARG A 265 5.80 -12.95 1.31
C ARG A 265 6.01 -11.52 1.77
N VAL A 266 5.26 -10.58 1.20
CA VAL A 266 5.42 -9.15 1.43
C VAL A 266 4.15 -8.59 2.05
N GLU A 267 4.30 -7.91 3.17
CA GLU A 267 3.26 -7.11 3.80
C GLU A 267 3.46 -5.65 3.39
N ARG A 268 2.41 -5.02 2.87
CA ARG A 268 2.46 -3.64 2.39
C ARG A 268 1.30 -2.82 2.93
N LEU A 269 1.53 -1.52 3.02
CA LEU A 269 0.55 -0.49 3.26
C LEU A 269 0.51 0.40 2.01
N GLY A 270 -0.32 0.03 1.05
CA GLY A 270 -0.25 0.54 -0.32
C GLY A 270 1.12 0.27 -0.94
N ALA A 271 1.83 1.33 -1.31
CA ALA A 271 3.18 1.23 -1.85
C ALA A 271 4.29 1.07 -0.80
N VAL A 272 3.99 1.24 0.49
CA VAL A 272 4.98 1.13 1.56
C VAL A 272 5.16 -0.34 1.93
N GLU A 273 6.38 -0.86 1.77
CA GLU A 273 6.72 -2.20 2.25
C GLU A 273 6.93 -2.17 3.77
N LEU A 274 6.15 -2.97 4.51
CA LEU A 274 6.25 -3.11 5.96
C LEU A 274 7.29 -4.17 6.32
N SER A 275 7.11 -5.36 5.74
CA SER A 275 8.01 -6.50 5.92
C SER A 275 8.05 -7.34 4.65
N ALA A 276 9.20 -7.99 4.43
CA ALA A 276 9.35 -9.01 3.41
C ALA A 276 10.10 -10.19 4.00
N ARG A 277 9.51 -11.39 3.88
CA ARG A 277 10.06 -12.62 4.44
C ARG A 277 10.24 -13.64 3.33
N PRO A 278 11.37 -14.36 3.27
CA PRO A 278 11.55 -15.45 2.31
C PRO A 278 10.41 -16.45 2.40
N LEU A 279 9.94 -16.92 1.25
CA LEU A 279 8.91 -17.95 1.17
C LEU A 279 9.59 -19.32 1.02
N ALA A 280 9.40 -20.21 2.00
CA ALA A 280 10.07 -21.52 2.02
C ALA A 280 9.52 -22.50 0.97
N ASP A 281 8.22 -22.42 0.69
CA ASP A 281 7.52 -23.29 -0.26
C ASP A 281 6.72 -22.44 -1.25
N PRO A 282 7.39 -21.81 -2.23
CA PRO A 282 6.71 -21.01 -3.25
C PRO A 282 5.94 -21.90 -4.22
N ASP A 283 4.80 -21.39 -4.70
CA ASP A 283 4.02 -22.06 -5.74
C ASP A 283 4.92 -22.41 -6.95
N PRO A 284 5.05 -23.70 -7.31
CA PRO A 284 5.88 -24.12 -8.44
C PRO A 284 5.54 -23.41 -9.75
N ALA A 285 4.27 -23.06 -9.97
CA ALA A 285 3.84 -22.33 -11.16
C ALA A 285 4.41 -20.90 -11.20
N LEU A 286 4.51 -20.24 -10.04
CA LEU A 286 5.09 -18.90 -9.92
C LEU A 286 6.62 -18.94 -10.04
N VAL A 287 7.28 -19.95 -9.46
CA VAL A 287 8.72 -20.18 -9.65
C VAL A 287 9.04 -20.39 -11.12
N ARG A 288 8.25 -21.24 -11.79
CA ARG A 288 8.37 -21.48 -13.23
C ARG A 288 8.23 -20.19 -14.03
N ALA A 289 7.20 -19.38 -13.75
CA ALA A 289 7.01 -18.10 -14.42
C ALA A 289 8.23 -17.18 -14.22
N ALA A 290 8.76 -17.09 -13.01
CA ALA A 290 9.94 -16.30 -12.69
C ALA A 290 11.19 -16.79 -13.45
N LEU A 291 11.43 -18.10 -13.55
CA LEU A 291 12.56 -18.66 -14.32
C LEU A 291 12.47 -18.30 -15.80
N LEU A 292 11.28 -18.39 -16.39
CA LEU A 292 11.06 -18.01 -17.79
C LEU A 292 11.28 -16.51 -18.01
N ASP A 293 10.87 -15.67 -17.06
CA ASP A 293 11.15 -14.24 -17.09
C ASP A 293 12.64 -13.93 -16.94
N GLY A 294 13.38 -14.70 -16.14
CA GLY A 294 14.83 -14.62 -16.05
C GLY A 294 15.54 -14.96 -17.35
N LEU A 295 15.14 -16.06 -17.98
CA LEU A 295 15.64 -16.47 -19.29
C LEU A 295 15.32 -15.42 -20.38
N ARG A 296 14.19 -14.70 -20.27
CA ARG A 296 13.86 -13.55 -21.13
C ARG A 296 14.75 -12.34 -20.92
N GLN A 297 15.14 -12.07 -19.69
CA GLN A 297 15.94 -10.88 -19.37
C GLN A 297 17.43 -11.09 -19.64
N GLU A 298 17.95 -12.30 -19.38
CA GLU A 298 19.39 -12.57 -19.40
C GLU A 298 19.82 -13.56 -20.50
N GLY A 299 18.86 -14.16 -21.21
CA GLY A 299 19.10 -15.05 -22.34
C GLY A 299 19.47 -16.49 -21.93
N LEU A 300 19.76 -17.33 -22.94
CA LEU A 300 20.03 -18.77 -22.75
C LEU A 300 21.37 -19.09 -22.07
N GLY A 301 22.20 -18.08 -21.79
CA GLY A 301 23.45 -18.22 -21.06
C GLY A 301 23.29 -18.65 -19.61
N LEU A 302 22.09 -18.50 -19.04
CA LEU A 302 21.73 -19.01 -17.70
C LEU A 302 21.68 -20.54 -17.63
N LEU A 303 21.49 -21.21 -18.77
CA LEU A 303 21.41 -22.65 -18.83
C LEU A 303 22.81 -23.27 -18.87
N ARG A 304 22.97 -24.39 -18.16
CA ARG A 304 24.21 -25.16 -18.24
C ARG A 304 24.21 -26.02 -19.49
N TRP A 305 24.80 -25.50 -20.56
CA TRP A 305 25.03 -26.24 -21.80
C TRP A 305 26.23 -27.18 -21.64
N SER A 306 26.03 -28.49 -21.85
CA SER A 306 27.16 -29.41 -21.99
C SER A 306 27.86 -29.19 -23.33
N ALA A 307 29.10 -29.64 -23.45
CA ALA A 307 29.82 -29.59 -24.72
C ALA A 307 29.07 -30.34 -25.83
N GLU A 308 28.44 -31.47 -25.51
CA GLU A 308 27.65 -32.25 -26.47
C GLU A 308 26.37 -31.52 -26.89
N ALA A 309 25.70 -30.84 -25.94
CA ALA A 309 24.50 -30.05 -26.23
C ALA A 309 24.79 -28.87 -27.16
N GLU A 310 25.92 -28.20 -26.93
CA GLU A 310 26.37 -27.10 -27.79
C GLU A 310 26.72 -27.60 -29.20
N VAL A 311 27.44 -28.72 -29.32
CA VAL A 311 27.73 -29.35 -30.62
C VAL A 311 26.44 -29.77 -31.34
N LEU A 312 25.47 -30.35 -30.63
CA LEU A 312 24.18 -30.71 -31.20
C LEU A 312 23.44 -29.46 -31.73
N ARG A 313 23.41 -28.39 -30.93
CA ARG A 313 22.79 -27.12 -31.31
C ARG A 313 23.45 -26.53 -32.56
N GLN A 314 24.77 -26.53 -32.64
CA GLN A 314 25.52 -26.07 -33.82
C GLN A 314 25.20 -26.90 -35.07
N ARG A 315 25.09 -28.23 -34.94
CA ARG A 315 24.71 -29.13 -36.04
C ARG A 315 23.28 -28.88 -36.51
N LEU A 316 22.32 -28.72 -35.59
CA LEU A 316 20.93 -28.41 -35.91
C LEU A 316 20.80 -27.03 -36.57
N ALA A 317 21.50 -26.02 -36.05
CA ALA A 317 21.52 -24.68 -36.64
C ALA A 317 22.11 -24.71 -38.07
N PHE A 318 23.16 -25.52 -38.30
CA PHE A 318 23.72 -25.72 -39.63
C PHE A 318 22.72 -26.39 -40.58
N LEU A 319 22.05 -27.45 -40.15
CA LEU A 319 21.05 -28.17 -40.95
C LEU A 319 19.85 -27.27 -41.27
N HIS A 320 19.34 -26.52 -40.30
CA HIS A 320 18.25 -25.56 -40.52
C HIS A 320 18.63 -24.50 -41.57
N ARG A 321 19.83 -23.90 -41.46
CA ARG A 321 20.30 -22.89 -42.44
C ARG A 321 20.53 -23.45 -43.85
N ARG A 322 20.92 -24.72 -43.98
CA ARG A 322 21.28 -25.31 -45.28
C ARG A 322 20.15 -26.08 -45.95
N LEU A 323 19.30 -26.73 -45.17
CA LEU A 323 18.26 -27.65 -45.65
C LEU A 323 16.84 -27.18 -45.31
N GLY A 324 16.66 -26.23 -44.39
CA GLY A 324 15.35 -25.73 -43.98
C GLY A 324 14.53 -26.78 -43.22
N ALA A 325 13.22 -26.82 -43.45
CA ALA A 325 12.34 -27.81 -42.82
C ALA A 325 12.75 -29.26 -43.17
N PRO A 326 12.63 -30.23 -42.24
CA PRO A 326 11.97 -30.16 -40.93
C PRO A 326 12.91 -29.74 -39.78
N TRP A 327 14.15 -29.33 -40.07
CA TRP A 327 15.12 -28.99 -39.02
C TRP A 327 14.67 -27.71 -38.30
N PRO A 328 14.56 -27.71 -36.97
CA PRO A 328 14.07 -26.54 -36.23
C PRO A 328 15.13 -25.43 -36.20
N ASP A 329 14.69 -24.19 -36.18
CA ASP A 329 15.56 -23.07 -35.81
C ASP A 329 15.93 -23.19 -34.33
N VAL A 330 17.22 -23.20 -34.02
CA VAL A 330 17.76 -23.30 -32.66
C VAL A 330 18.66 -22.10 -32.31
N GLY A 331 18.48 -20.98 -33.02
CA GLY A 331 19.00 -19.68 -32.62
C GLY A 331 18.41 -19.24 -31.27
N ASP A 332 19.07 -18.31 -30.59
CA ASP A 332 18.65 -17.84 -29.26
C ASP A 332 17.20 -17.35 -29.26
N ASP A 333 16.85 -16.47 -30.20
CA ASP A 333 15.49 -15.93 -30.34
C ASP A 333 14.44 -17.02 -30.61
N ALA A 334 14.76 -18.01 -31.44
CA ALA A 334 13.85 -19.10 -31.81
C ALA A 334 13.65 -20.13 -30.71
N LEU A 335 14.69 -20.42 -29.93
CA LEU A 335 14.60 -21.23 -28.72
C LEU A 335 13.83 -20.48 -27.62
N HIS A 336 14.05 -19.17 -27.53
CA HIS A 336 13.37 -18.33 -26.55
C HIS A 336 11.87 -18.21 -26.80
N ALA A 337 11.48 -18.00 -28.05
CA ALA A 337 10.08 -17.95 -28.46
C ALA A 337 9.31 -19.25 -28.16
N ARG A 338 10.02 -20.39 -28.15
CA ARG A 338 9.44 -21.72 -27.92
C ARG A 338 9.87 -22.34 -26.59
N VAL A 339 10.28 -21.51 -25.63
CA VAL A 339 10.77 -22.01 -24.33
C VAL A 339 9.75 -22.92 -23.63
N ALA A 340 8.46 -22.64 -23.81
CA ALA A 340 7.38 -23.46 -23.28
C ALA A 340 7.30 -24.86 -23.94
N GLU A 341 7.83 -25.05 -25.15
CA GLU A 341 7.75 -26.35 -25.84
C GLU A 341 8.88 -27.29 -25.44
N TRP A 342 10.10 -26.78 -25.27
CA TRP A 342 11.29 -27.62 -25.07
C TRP A 342 11.82 -27.60 -23.64
N LEU A 343 11.63 -26.52 -22.88
CA LEU A 343 12.15 -26.38 -21.52
C LEU A 343 11.07 -26.69 -20.47
N GLU A 344 9.78 -26.52 -20.79
CA GLU A 344 8.67 -26.82 -19.88
C GLU A 344 8.70 -28.23 -19.28
N PRO A 345 9.03 -29.31 -20.02
CA PRO A 345 9.09 -30.67 -19.47
C PRO A 345 10.18 -30.87 -18.39
N GLU A 346 11.23 -30.04 -18.40
CA GLU A 346 12.37 -30.14 -17.48
C GLU A 346 12.20 -29.23 -16.24
N LEU A 347 11.17 -28.37 -16.23
CA LEU A 347 10.83 -27.46 -15.13
C LEU A 347 9.66 -27.96 -14.27
N SER A 348 9.19 -29.20 -14.49
CA SER A 348 8.07 -29.84 -13.78
C SER A 348 8.53 -30.72 -12.62
#